data_AF-A0A948C7H5-F1
#
_entry.id   AF-A0A948C7H5-F1
#
_cell.length_a   1.000
_cell.length_b   1.000
_cell.length_c   1.000
_cell.angle_alpha   90.00
_cell.angle_beta   90.00
_cell.angle_gamma   90.00
#
_symmetry.space_group_name_H-M   'P 1'
#
loop_
_entity.id
_entity.type
_entity.pdbx_description
1 polymer ?
#
loop_
_entity_poly.entity_id
_entity_poly.type
_entity_poly.pdbx_seq_one_letter_code
_entity_poly.pdbx_strand_id
1 'polypeptide(L)'
;MELTQEMLRDIKPQKDFFIGVDSDGCVFDTMEIKQKECFIPNTIKYWNLQPISKYVRETEEFVNLYSSWRGMNRFPALLMVFDLLKDRPEVLKREFKMPEVGSLRDWIKKEPKLGNPSLKDIVEEMGDAVLKKTLQWSEAVNKAVSEIVKDIPSFPFAKESLVKAQQKADLIVVSATPNEALEREWDE
;
A
#
# COMPACT_ATOMS: atom_id res chain seq x y z
N MET A 1 12.76 -1.49 -17.37
CA MET A 1 13.14 -0.19 -18.00
C MET A 1 12.38 0.88 -17.25
N GLU A 2 13.06 1.83 -16.62
CA GLU A 2 12.36 2.81 -15.79
C GLU A 2 11.53 3.77 -16.66
N LEU A 3 10.20 3.64 -16.61
CA LEU A 3 9.27 4.53 -17.31
C LEU A 3 9.26 5.90 -16.60
N THR A 4 9.74 6.94 -17.28
CA THR A 4 9.67 8.30 -16.74
C THR A 4 8.32 8.95 -17.02
N GLN A 5 7.94 9.97 -16.23
CA GLN A 5 6.72 10.73 -16.50
C GLN A 5 6.72 11.40 -17.88
N GLU A 6 7.90 11.78 -18.37
CA GLU A 6 8.06 12.35 -19.71
C GLU A 6 7.77 11.30 -20.79
N MET A 7 8.33 10.09 -20.65
CA MET A 7 8.02 8.98 -21.55
C MET A 7 6.52 8.69 -21.61
N LEU A 8 5.81 8.74 -20.47
CA LEU A 8 4.36 8.53 -20.41
C LEU A 8 3.57 9.64 -21.11
N ARG A 9 4.02 10.91 -21.02
CA ARG A 9 3.38 12.05 -21.71
C ARG A 9 3.55 11.98 -23.23
N ASP A 10 4.63 11.36 -23.69
CA ASP A 10 4.95 11.25 -25.10
C ASP A 10 4.34 10.02 -25.79
N ILE A 11 3.71 9.10 -25.03
CA ILE A 11 3.02 7.94 -25.59
C ILE A 11 1.98 8.41 -26.62
N LYS A 12 2.12 7.91 -27.85
CA LYS A 12 1.15 8.12 -28.93
C LYS A 12 0.16 6.95 -28.94
N PRO A 13 -1.16 7.20 -28.91
CA PRO A 13 -2.16 6.14 -29.03
C PRO A 13 -1.93 5.33 -30.30
N GLN A 14 -1.92 4.01 -30.18
CA GLN A 14 -1.89 3.08 -31.32
C GLN A 14 -3.27 2.47 -31.60
N LYS A 15 -4.21 2.62 -30.66
CA LYS A 15 -5.59 2.12 -30.73
C LYS A 15 -6.59 3.21 -30.37
N ASP A 16 -7.87 2.95 -30.66
CA ASP A 16 -8.97 3.88 -30.36
C ASP A 16 -9.28 3.99 -28.86
N PHE A 17 -8.84 3.01 -28.08
CA PHE A 17 -9.10 2.91 -26.65
C PHE A 17 -7.80 2.73 -25.86
N PHE A 18 -7.84 3.17 -24.61
CA PHE A 18 -6.80 2.93 -23.61
C PHE A 18 -7.42 2.23 -22.41
N ILE A 19 -6.76 1.19 -21.89
CA ILE A 19 -7.15 0.51 -20.66
C ILE A 19 -5.93 0.50 -19.72
N GLY A 20 -6.10 1.19 -18.59
CA GLY A 20 -5.19 1.10 -17.45
C GLY A 20 -5.55 -0.11 -16.60
N VAL A 21 -4.57 -0.94 -16.28
CA VAL A 21 -4.75 -2.18 -15.52
C VAL A 21 -4.01 -2.08 -14.20
N ASP A 22 -4.70 -2.14 -13.07
CA ASP A 22 -4.01 -2.32 -11.80
C ASP A 22 -3.48 -3.75 -11.68
N SER A 23 -2.37 -3.92 -10.97
CA SER A 23 -1.74 -5.22 -10.77
C SER A 23 -2.40 -5.97 -9.61
N ASP A 24 -2.37 -5.35 -8.43
CA ASP A 24 -2.69 -6.00 -7.17
C ASP A 24 -4.21 -6.13 -6.95
N GLY A 25 -4.69 -7.36 -6.85
CA GLY A 25 -6.10 -7.64 -6.68
C GLY A 25 -6.95 -7.35 -7.92
N CYS A 26 -6.32 -7.20 -9.10
CA CYS A 26 -6.95 -7.13 -10.42
C CYS A 26 -6.35 -8.16 -11.38
N VAL A 27 -5.01 -8.24 -11.46
CA VAL A 27 -4.30 -9.26 -12.22
C VAL A 27 -3.83 -10.38 -11.30
N PHE A 28 -3.27 -10.06 -10.14
CA PHE A 28 -2.75 -11.04 -9.19
C PHE A 28 -3.52 -11.05 -7.86
N ASP A 29 -3.70 -12.23 -7.26
CA ASP A 29 -4.38 -12.38 -5.96
C ASP A 29 -3.44 -12.13 -4.77
N THR A 30 -2.76 -10.98 -4.79
CA THR A 30 -1.70 -10.62 -3.85
C THR A 30 -2.19 -9.81 -2.66
N MET A 31 -3.39 -9.23 -2.75
CA MET A 31 -3.86 -8.24 -1.76
C MET A 31 -4.06 -8.85 -0.37
N GLU A 32 -4.68 -10.02 -0.29
CA GLU A 32 -4.93 -10.74 0.96
C GLU A 32 -3.62 -11.03 1.70
N ILE A 33 -2.66 -11.68 1.02
CA ILE A 33 -1.37 -12.04 1.62
C ILE A 33 -0.51 -10.82 1.95
N LYS A 34 -0.48 -9.79 1.09
CA LYS A 34 0.22 -8.53 1.37
C LYS A 34 -0.31 -7.91 2.65
N GLN A 35 -1.63 -7.73 2.76
CA GLN A 35 -2.20 -7.06 3.94
C GLN A 35 -2.08 -7.93 5.20
N LYS A 36 -2.52 -9.20 5.15
CA LYS A 36 -2.62 -10.06 6.33
C LYS A 36 -1.28 -10.53 6.88
N GLU A 37 -0.30 -10.77 6.00
CA GLU A 37 1.00 -11.34 6.38
C GLU A 37 2.14 -10.30 6.39
N CYS A 38 2.01 -9.18 5.68
CA CYS A 38 3.07 -8.17 5.61
C CYS A 38 2.69 -6.87 6.35
N PHE A 39 1.56 -6.25 6.03
CA PHE A 39 1.18 -4.97 6.64
C PHE A 39 0.76 -5.14 8.10
N ILE A 40 -0.24 -5.97 8.37
CA ILE A 40 -0.84 -6.08 9.71
C ILE A 40 0.17 -6.51 10.78
N PRO A 41 1.02 -7.54 10.55
CA PRO A 41 2.01 -7.93 11.56
C PRO A 41 3.03 -6.81 11.83
N ASN A 42 3.45 -6.09 10.79
CA ASN A 42 4.35 -4.95 10.95
C ASN A 42 3.67 -3.77 11.65
N THR A 43 2.40 -3.46 11.36
CA THR A 43 1.67 -2.42 12.10
C THR A 43 1.60 -2.75 13.59
N ILE A 44 1.20 -3.99 13.94
CA ILE A 44 1.15 -4.43 15.34
C ILE A 44 2.52 -4.32 16.01
N LYS A 45 3.58 -4.78 15.33
CA LYS A 45 4.95 -4.80 15.85
C LYS A 45 5.51 -3.40 16.08
N TYR A 46 5.51 -2.54 15.07
CA TYR A 46 6.19 -1.24 15.12
C TYR A 46 5.42 -0.22 15.96
N TRP A 47 4.10 -0.34 16.06
CA TRP A 47 3.27 0.59 16.83
C TRP A 47 2.88 0.09 18.21
N ASN A 48 3.44 -1.03 18.65
CA ASN A 48 3.21 -1.63 19.97
C ASN A 48 1.72 -1.92 20.25
N LEU A 49 1.00 -2.42 19.24
CA LEU A 49 -0.46 -2.64 19.32
C LEU A 49 -0.83 -4.07 19.75
N GLN A 50 0.13 -4.84 20.28
CA GLN A 50 -0.08 -6.23 20.71
C GLN A 50 -1.29 -6.40 21.64
N PRO A 51 -1.54 -5.53 22.64
CA PRO A 51 -2.69 -5.67 23.57
C PRO A 51 -4.06 -5.62 22.88
N ILE A 52 -4.14 -5.01 21.70
CA ILE A 52 -5.37 -4.85 20.91
C ILE A 52 -5.26 -5.52 19.52
N SER A 53 -4.27 -6.41 19.34
CA SER A 53 -3.92 -7.01 18.04
C SER A 53 -5.09 -7.63 17.28
N LYS A 54 -6.05 -8.24 17.97
CA LYS A 54 -7.31 -8.72 17.36
C LYS A 54 -8.04 -7.59 16.61
N TYR A 55 -8.25 -6.45 17.25
CA TYR A 55 -8.98 -5.32 16.67
C TYR A 55 -8.16 -4.58 15.62
N VAL A 56 -6.83 -4.60 15.76
CA VAL A 56 -5.92 -4.08 14.72
C VAL A 56 -6.11 -4.87 13.43
N ARG A 57 -6.10 -6.20 13.50
CA ARG A 57 -6.36 -7.08 12.33
C ARG A 57 -7.68 -6.74 11.66
N GLU A 58 -8.76 -6.74 12.44
CA GLU A 58 -10.10 -6.42 11.92
C GLU A 58 -10.18 -5.02 11.28
N THR A 59 -9.54 -4.01 11.88
CA THR A 59 -9.58 -2.63 11.37
C THR A 59 -8.73 -2.46 10.11
N GLU A 60 -7.53 -3.04 10.09
CA GLU A 60 -6.66 -3.04 8.92
C GLU A 60 -7.28 -3.77 7.73
N GLU A 61 -7.92 -4.92 7.96
CA GLU A 61 -8.65 -5.64 6.91
C GLU A 61 -9.83 -4.80 6.39
N PHE A 62 -10.59 -4.15 7.27
CA PHE A 62 -11.66 -3.27 6.84
C PHE A 62 -11.16 -2.10 5.99
N VAL A 63 -10.13 -1.37 6.46
CA VAL A 63 -9.58 -0.21 5.74
C VAL A 63 -8.95 -0.62 4.41
N ASN A 64 -8.14 -1.69 4.39
CA ASN A 64 -7.29 -2.00 3.23
C ASN A 64 -7.86 -3.06 2.29
N LEU A 65 -8.84 -3.87 2.70
CA LEU A 65 -9.41 -4.96 1.89
C LEU A 65 -10.92 -4.85 1.68
N TYR A 66 -11.69 -4.56 2.73
CA TYR A 66 -13.14 -4.80 2.72
C TYR A 66 -14.00 -3.54 2.88
N SER A 67 -13.49 -2.38 2.45
CA SER A 67 -14.23 -1.12 2.40
C SER A 67 -13.94 -0.34 1.13
N SER A 68 -14.65 0.78 0.94
CA SER A 68 -14.38 1.73 -0.14
C SER A 68 -13.04 2.45 -0.03
N TRP A 69 -12.30 2.28 1.06
CA TRP A 69 -10.95 2.85 1.24
C TRP A 69 -9.84 1.93 0.76
N ARG A 70 -10.18 0.71 0.29
CA ARG A 70 -9.22 -0.21 -0.33
C ARG A 70 -8.43 0.49 -1.45
N GLY A 71 -7.13 0.26 -1.47
CA GLY A 71 -6.20 0.85 -2.44
C GLY A 71 -5.71 2.26 -2.07
N MET A 72 -6.06 2.79 -0.90
CA MET A 72 -5.51 4.03 -0.38
C MET A 72 -3.99 3.93 -0.15
N ASN A 73 -3.29 5.06 -0.26
CA ASN A 73 -1.88 5.14 0.13
C ASN A 73 -1.68 4.65 1.57
N ARG A 74 -0.58 3.91 1.81
CA ARG A 74 -0.30 3.27 3.09
C ARG A 74 -0.24 4.22 4.29
N PHE A 75 0.19 5.47 4.12
CA PHE A 75 0.34 6.38 5.27
C PHE A 75 -1.01 6.99 5.71
N PRO A 76 -1.86 7.52 4.82
CA PRO A 76 -3.24 7.85 5.16
C PRO A 76 -4.04 6.66 5.67
N ALA A 77 -3.85 5.46 5.11
CA ALA A 77 -4.52 4.24 5.58
C ALA A 77 -4.13 3.91 7.03
N LEU A 78 -2.84 4.02 7.39
CA LEU A 78 -2.35 3.83 8.75
C LEU A 78 -3.01 4.82 9.74
N LEU A 79 -3.12 6.10 9.36
CA LEU A 79 -3.80 7.10 10.19
C LEU A 79 -5.28 6.77 10.40
N MET A 80 -5.96 6.34 9.35
CA MET A 80 -7.36 5.93 9.40
C MET A 80 -7.55 4.73 10.33
N VAL A 81 -6.66 3.74 10.26
CA VAL A 81 -6.66 2.61 11.19
C VAL A 81 -6.53 3.09 12.64
N PHE A 82 -5.62 4.03 12.93
CA PHE A 82 -5.48 4.57 14.28
C PHE A 82 -6.71 5.36 14.74
N ASP A 83 -7.30 6.18 13.87
CA ASP A 83 -8.51 6.94 14.19
C ASP A 83 -9.69 6.02 14.48
N LEU A 84 -9.91 5.02 13.63
CA LEU A 84 -10.98 4.04 13.85
C LEU A 84 -10.75 3.25 15.13
N LEU A 85 -9.53 2.75 15.37
CA LEU A 85 -9.19 2.01 16.60
C LEU A 85 -9.41 2.84 17.86
N LYS A 86 -9.10 4.14 17.83
CA LYS A 86 -9.26 5.05 18.96
C LYS A 86 -10.71 5.11 19.44
N ASP A 87 -11.66 5.02 18.52
CA ASP A 87 -13.09 5.12 18.81
C ASP A 87 -13.76 3.74 19.01
N ARG A 88 -13.02 2.62 18.86
CA ARG A 88 -13.59 1.27 19.05
C ARG A 88 -13.91 1.00 20.53
N PRO A 89 -15.15 0.58 20.86
CA PRO A 89 -15.55 0.28 22.24
C PRO A 89 -14.64 -0.73 22.95
N GLU A 90 -14.12 -1.72 22.23
CA GLU A 90 -13.26 -2.75 22.81
C GLU A 90 -11.84 -2.29 23.11
N VAL A 91 -11.35 -1.29 22.37
CA VAL A 91 -10.07 -0.62 22.63
C VAL A 91 -10.22 0.32 23.82
N LEU A 92 -11.29 1.11 23.85
CA LEU A 92 -11.64 1.99 24.98
C LEU A 92 -11.78 1.21 26.29
N LYS A 93 -12.49 0.07 26.28
CA LYS A 93 -12.65 -0.81 27.46
C LYS A 93 -11.34 -1.40 27.97
N ARG A 94 -10.30 -1.44 27.15
CA ARG A 94 -8.95 -1.89 27.55
C ARG A 94 -8.08 -0.76 28.08
N GLU A 95 -8.59 0.47 28.07
CA GLU A 95 -7.84 1.68 28.45
C GLU A 95 -6.52 1.81 27.68
N PHE A 96 -6.49 1.26 26.46
CA PHE A 96 -5.28 1.26 25.63
C PHE A 96 -5.01 2.66 25.11
N LYS A 97 -3.80 3.16 25.35
CA LYS A 97 -3.35 4.46 24.86
C LYS A 97 -2.87 4.31 23.41
N MET A 98 -3.60 4.92 22.48
CA MET A 98 -3.22 4.93 21.07
C MET A 98 -1.92 5.71 20.85
N PRO A 99 -1.13 5.37 19.81
CA PRO A 99 0.06 6.14 19.46
C PRO A 99 -0.30 7.57 19.06
N GLU A 100 0.45 8.54 19.58
CA GLU A 100 0.34 9.94 19.16
C GLU A 100 1.10 10.13 17.85
N VAL A 101 0.38 10.47 16.79
CA VAL A 101 0.89 10.52 15.40
C VAL A 101 0.75 11.90 14.75
N GLY A 102 0.83 12.96 15.56
CA GLY A 102 0.63 14.34 15.11
C GLY A 102 1.55 14.75 13.95
N SER A 103 2.85 14.48 14.05
CA SER A 103 3.82 14.80 12.99
C SER A 103 3.54 14.05 11.69
N LEU A 104 3.12 12.78 11.76
CA LEU A 104 2.70 12.01 10.59
C LEU A 104 1.46 12.65 9.92
N ARG A 105 0.47 13.08 10.72
CA ARG A 105 -0.72 13.79 10.21
C ARG A 105 -0.36 15.09 9.52
N ASP A 106 0.57 15.85 10.09
CA ASP A 106 0.98 17.14 9.53
C ASP A 106 1.81 16.99 8.25
N TRP A 107 2.68 15.97 8.20
CA TRP A 107 3.44 15.65 6.99
C TRP A 107 2.52 15.23 5.84
N ILE A 108 1.57 14.33 6.08
CA ILE A 108 0.62 13.86 5.05
C ILE A 108 -0.19 15.00 4.42
N LYS A 109 -0.51 16.05 5.18
CA LYS A 109 -1.23 17.22 4.66
C LYS A 109 -0.38 18.11 3.75
N LYS A 110 0.94 18.10 3.93
CA LYS A 110 1.88 19.02 3.26
C LYS A 110 2.58 18.36 2.07
N GLU A 111 2.85 17.07 2.14
CA GLU A 111 3.64 16.34 1.16
C GLU A 111 2.81 15.95 -0.07
N PRO A 112 3.11 16.50 -1.27
CA PRO A 112 2.38 16.16 -2.49
C PRO A 112 2.62 14.72 -2.97
N LYS A 113 3.77 14.10 -2.63
CA LYS A 113 4.15 12.76 -3.09
C LYS A 113 4.45 11.86 -1.90
N LEU A 114 3.44 11.13 -1.44
CA LEU A 114 3.56 10.24 -0.29
C LEU A 114 4.28 8.93 -0.64
N GLY A 115 5.54 8.81 -0.22
CA GLY A 115 6.36 7.62 -0.43
C GLY A 115 7.52 7.52 0.56
N ASN A 116 8.24 6.39 0.55
CA ASN A 116 9.43 6.25 1.38
C ASN A 116 10.52 7.29 1.07
N PRO A 117 10.76 7.72 -0.20
CA PRO A 117 11.74 8.76 -0.48
C PRO A 117 11.43 10.09 0.23
N SER A 118 10.24 10.65 0.05
CA SER A 118 9.84 11.89 0.73
C SER A 118 9.75 11.76 2.25
N LEU A 119 9.42 10.56 2.75
CA LEU A 119 9.46 10.30 4.20
C LEU A 119 10.91 10.27 4.75
N LYS A 120 11.89 9.80 3.96
CA LYS A 120 13.31 9.86 4.35
C LYS A 120 13.79 11.30 4.45
N ASP A 121 13.48 12.10 3.44
CA ASP A 121 13.88 13.51 3.38
C ASP A 121 13.41 14.28 4.63
N ILE A 122 12.13 14.14 5.00
CA ILE A 122 11.58 14.84 6.17
C ILE A 122 12.11 14.27 7.51
N VAL A 123 12.44 12.97 7.56
CA VAL A 123 13.06 12.36 8.75
C VAL A 123 14.47 12.90 8.96
N GLU A 124 15.23 13.10 7.89
CA GLU A 124 16.56 13.70 7.93
C GLU A 124 16.52 15.18 8.32
N GLU A 125 15.52 15.92 7.83
CA GLU A 125 15.33 17.34 8.15
C GLU A 125 14.89 17.58 9.60
N MET A 126 13.85 16.87 10.07
CA MET A 126 13.23 17.15 11.36
C MET A 126 13.75 16.31 12.52
N GLY A 127 14.28 15.10 12.24
CA GLY A 127 14.67 14.14 13.27
C GLY A 127 13.51 13.64 14.14
N ASP A 128 12.25 13.80 13.70
CA ASP A 128 11.06 13.46 14.47
C ASP A 128 10.93 11.94 14.72
N ALA A 129 10.66 11.56 15.96
CA ALA A 129 10.64 10.16 16.37
C ALA A 129 9.48 9.36 15.75
N VAL A 130 8.32 10.00 15.55
CA VAL A 130 7.14 9.36 14.95
C VAL A 130 7.37 9.16 13.45
N LEU A 131 7.91 10.16 12.75
CA LEU A 131 8.27 10.03 11.34
C LEU A 131 9.34 8.96 11.13
N LYS A 132 10.36 8.93 12.00
CA LYS A 132 11.40 7.88 11.98
C LYS A 132 10.82 6.48 12.20
N LYS A 133 9.91 6.32 13.17
CA LYS A 133 9.20 5.05 13.38
C LYS A 133 8.34 4.67 12.17
N THR A 134 7.66 5.65 11.56
CA THR A 134 6.84 5.43 10.35
C THR A 134 7.70 4.94 9.19
N LEU A 135 8.88 5.51 9.00
CA LEU A 135 9.83 5.06 7.98
C LEU A 135 10.25 3.61 8.23
N GLN A 136 10.65 3.30 9.46
CA GLN A 136 11.04 1.94 9.85
C GLN A 136 9.91 0.92 9.62
N TRP A 137 8.67 1.27 9.95
CA TRP A 137 7.49 0.46 9.66
C TRP A 137 7.32 0.24 8.15
N SER A 138 7.39 1.30 7.34
CA SER A 138 7.16 1.21 5.90
C SER A 138 8.24 0.42 5.17
N GLU A 139 9.50 0.54 5.59
CA GLU A 139 10.60 -0.27 5.05
C GLU A 139 10.49 -1.73 5.48
N ALA A 140 10.06 -2.00 6.71
CA ALA A 140 9.82 -3.37 7.18
C ALA A 140 8.66 -4.05 6.44
N VAL A 141 7.62 -3.30 6.09
CA VAL A 141 6.54 -3.79 5.22
C VAL A 141 7.09 -4.16 3.84
N ASN A 142 7.88 -3.28 3.20
CA ASN A 142 8.48 -3.59 1.90
C ASN A 142 9.34 -4.85 1.96
N LYS A 143 10.16 -4.98 3.01
CA LYS A 143 10.98 -6.17 3.23
C LYS A 143 10.11 -7.43 3.36
N ALA A 144 9.08 -7.40 4.20
CA ALA A 144 8.16 -8.52 4.36
C ALA A 144 7.48 -8.91 3.03
N VAL A 145 7.03 -7.93 2.24
CA VAL A 145 6.45 -8.18 0.91
C VAL A 145 7.46 -8.88 -0.01
N SER A 146 8.71 -8.44 -0.05
CA SER A 146 9.76 -9.08 -0.88
C SER A 146 10.13 -10.49 -0.41
N GLU A 147 9.93 -10.80 0.87
CA GLU A 147 10.30 -12.10 1.45
C GLU A 147 9.15 -13.12 1.32
N ILE A 148 7.90 -12.67 1.48
CA ILE A 148 6.71 -13.51 1.64
C ILE A 148 5.89 -13.63 0.35
N VAL A 149 5.75 -12.55 -0.43
CA VAL A 149 4.82 -12.50 -1.57
C VAL A 149 5.55 -12.87 -2.86
N LYS A 150 5.49 -14.16 -3.20
CA LYS A 150 6.17 -14.79 -4.34
C LYS A 150 5.30 -15.88 -4.94
N ASP A 151 5.48 -16.14 -6.24
CA ASP A 151 4.88 -17.23 -6.99
C ASP A 151 3.35 -17.23 -6.91
N ILE A 152 2.74 -16.04 -6.84
CA ILE A 152 1.29 -15.87 -6.78
C ILE A 152 0.73 -15.85 -8.21
N PRO A 153 -0.09 -16.84 -8.63
CA PRO A 153 -0.60 -16.86 -10.00
C PRO A 153 -1.54 -15.68 -10.25
N SER A 154 -1.64 -15.28 -11.52
CA SER A 154 -2.68 -14.34 -11.93
C SER A 154 -4.08 -14.95 -11.72
N PHE A 155 -5.09 -14.11 -11.53
CA PHE A 155 -6.48 -14.54 -11.49
C PHE A 155 -6.84 -15.34 -12.75
N PRO A 156 -7.77 -16.32 -12.64
CA PRO A 156 -8.30 -17.03 -13.79
C PRO A 156 -8.75 -16.05 -14.88
N PHE A 157 -8.34 -16.31 -16.12
CA PHE A 157 -8.64 -15.51 -17.31
C PHE A 157 -8.00 -14.12 -17.38
N ALA A 158 -7.15 -13.71 -16.42
CA ALA A 158 -6.50 -12.41 -16.47
C ALA A 158 -5.63 -12.27 -17.74
N LYS A 159 -4.74 -13.24 -17.98
CA LYS A 159 -3.86 -13.26 -19.16
C LYS A 159 -4.65 -13.26 -20.47
N GLU A 160 -5.65 -14.13 -20.59
CA GLU A 160 -6.48 -14.25 -21.79
C GLU A 160 -7.28 -12.98 -22.06
N SER A 161 -7.76 -12.32 -21.00
CA SER A 161 -8.48 -11.05 -21.10
C SER A 161 -7.55 -9.94 -21.55
N LEU A 162 -6.33 -9.85 -21.02
CA LEU A 162 -5.33 -8.88 -21.45
C LEU A 162 -4.93 -9.07 -22.92
N VAL A 163 -4.70 -10.32 -23.36
CA VAL A 163 -4.38 -10.62 -24.77
C VAL A 163 -5.52 -10.19 -25.70
N LYS A 164 -6.79 -10.42 -25.31
CA LYS A 164 -7.95 -9.98 -26.09
C LYS A 164 -8.08 -8.45 -26.09
N ALA A 165 -7.89 -7.81 -24.94
CA ALA A 165 -7.98 -6.36 -24.80
C ALA A 165 -6.93 -5.64 -25.64
N GLN A 166 -5.70 -6.15 -25.69
CA GLN A 166 -4.59 -5.56 -26.45
C GLN A 166 -4.87 -5.46 -27.96
N GLN A 167 -5.76 -6.31 -28.49
CA GLN A 167 -6.16 -6.24 -29.90
C GLN A 167 -6.96 -4.96 -30.21
N LYS A 168 -7.62 -4.39 -29.20
CA LYS A 168 -8.58 -3.28 -29.32
C LYS A 168 -8.16 -2.00 -28.58
N ALA A 169 -7.25 -2.10 -27.62
CA ALA A 169 -6.83 -0.99 -26.77
C ALA A 169 -5.33 -1.00 -26.49
N ASP A 170 -4.76 0.18 -26.29
CA ASP A 170 -3.44 0.33 -25.66
C ASP A 170 -3.57 -0.04 -24.17
N LEU A 171 -2.64 -0.87 -23.68
CA LEU A 171 -2.63 -1.37 -22.30
C LEU A 171 -1.41 -0.85 -21.55
N ILE A 172 -1.64 -0.32 -20.35
CA ILE A 172 -0.58 0.04 -19.41
C ILE A 172 -0.95 -0.46 -18.01
N VAL A 173 0.04 -0.98 -17.30
CA VAL A 173 -0.12 -1.30 -15.88
C VAL A 173 -0.06 0.00 -15.08
N VAL A 174 -1.13 0.29 -14.33
CA VAL A 174 -1.28 1.50 -13.51
C VAL A 174 -1.42 1.05 -12.07
N SER A 175 -0.31 1.07 -11.32
CA SER A 175 -0.30 0.59 -9.93
C SER A 175 0.45 1.53 -9.00
N ALA A 176 0.06 1.52 -7.72
CA ALA A 176 0.77 2.20 -6.64
C ALA A 176 1.91 1.33 -6.05
N THR A 177 2.06 0.10 -6.53
CA THR A 177 3.08 -0.84 -6.10
C THR A 177 4.46 -0.39 -6.59
N PRO A 178 5.52 -0.46 -5.75
CA PRO A 178 6.86 -0.08 -6.17
C PRO A 178 7.29 -0.85 -7.43
N ASN A 179 7.96 -0.15 -8.36
CA ASN A 179 8.36 -0.71 -9.66
C ASN A 179 9.10 -2.05 -9.55
N GLU A 180 9.99 -2.21 -8.57
CA GLU A 180 10.72 -3.47 -8.34
C GLU A 180 9.79 -4.65 -8.04
N ALA A 181 8.77 -4.44 -7.20
CA ALA A 181 7.79 -5.49 -6.91
C ALA A 181 6.91 -5.78 -8.13
N LEU A 182 6.57 -4.74 -8.90
CA LEU A 182 5.79 -4.89 -10.13
C LEU A 182 6.54 -5.68 -11.20
N GLU A 183 7.80 -5.33 -11.49
CA GLU A 183 8.62 -6.06 -12.46
C GLU A 183 8.75 -7.54 -12.05
N ARG A 184 9.02 -7.80 -10.77
CA ARG A 184 9.09 -9.19 -10.26
C ARG A 184 7.77 -9.95 -10.43
N GLU A 185 6.66 -9.39 -9.96
CA GLU A 185 5.35 -10.06 -9.99
C GLU A 185 4.86 -10.38 -11.42
N TRP A 186 5.25 -9.56 -12.40
CA TRP A 186 4.89 -9.78 -13.81
C TRP A 186 5.85 -10.70 -14.57
N ASP A 187 7.05 -10.95 -14.02
CA ASP A 187 8.07 -11.84 -14.61
C ASP A 187 8.03 -13.28 -14.02
N GLU A 188 7.44 -13.48 -12.83
CA GLU A 188 7.21 -14.79 -12.17
C GLU A 188 6.24 -15.70 -12.97
#